data_AF-A0A970R253-F1
#
_entry.id   AF-A0A970R253-F1
#
_cell.length_a   1.000
_cell.length_b   1.000
_cell.length_c   1.000
_cell.angle_alpha   90.00
_cell.angle_beta   90.00
_cell.angle_gamma   90.00
#
_symmetry.space_group_name_H-M   'P 1'
#
loop_
_entity.id
_entity.type
_entity.pdbx_description
1 polymer ?
#
loop_
_entity_poly.entity_id
_entity_poly.type
_entity_poly.pdbx_seq_one_letter_code
_entity_poly.pdbx_strand_id
1 'polypeptide(L)'
;MQKRSVLIILVAAVVIAAGICFFISDAGFQGGERVHKVATVAAPRLMYGLPVDSFDVVQDKIGNNEFLADILLKHHVDYPTIARLAHATREVFDVRKIR
;
A
#
# COMPACT_ATOMS: atom_id res chain seq x y z
N MET A 1 -33.79 -28.44 58.22
CA MET A 1 -33.77 -28.55 56.74
C MET A 1 -33.07 -27.39 56.02
N GLN A 2 -32.93 -26.21 56.62
CA GLN A 2 -32.38 -25.02 55.91
C GLN A 2 -30.86 -24.98 55.75
N LYS A 3 -30.08 -25.59 56.66
CA LYS A 3 -28.60 -25.48 56.67
C LYS A 3 -27.92 -26.18 55.48
N ARG A 4 -28.48 -27.28 54.99
CA ARG A 4 -27.93 -28.05 53.86
C ARG A 4 -28.20 -27.38 52.52
N SER A 5 -29.39 -26.78 52.35
CA SER A 5 -29.76 -26.04 51.13
C SER A 5 -28.96 -24.73 50.98
N VAL A 6 -28.68 -24.03 52.09
CA VAL A 6 -27.84 -22.80 52.07
C VAL A 6 -26.39 -23.12 51.69
N LEU A 7 -25.84 -24.24 52.17
CA LEU A 7 -24.49 -24.68 51.81
C LEU A 7 -24.37 -24.96 50.30
N ILE A 8 -25.38 -25.59 49.69
CA ILE A 8 -25.38 -25.92 48.25
C ILE A 8 -25.44 -24.65 47.39
N ILE A 9 -26.23 -23.65 47.78
CA ILE A 9 -26.34 -22.37 47.06
C ILE A 9 -25.03 -21.59 47.13
N LEU A 10 -24.35 -21.59 48.29
CA LEU A 10 -23.05 -20.93 48.46
C LEU A 10 -21.97 -21.57 47.57
N VAL A 11 -21.93 -22.91 47.52
CA VAL A 11 -20.97 -23.63 46.67
C VAL A 11 -21.26 -23.37 45.19
N ALA A 12 -22.52 -23.38 44.76
CA ALA A 12 -22.90 -23.09 43.37
C ALA A 12 -22.51 -21.66 42.96
N ALA A 13 -22.70 -20.67 43.84
CA ALA A 13 -22.32 -19.28 43.58
C ALA A 13 -20.79 -19.13 43.40
N VAL A 14 -19.99 -19.84 44.20
CA VAL A 14 -18.51 -19.82 44.08
C VAL A 14 -18.05 -20.46 42.76
N VAL A 15 -18.69 -21.55 42.33
CA VAL A 15 -18.36 -22.22 41.05
C VAL A 15 -18.70 -21.33 39.85
N ILE A 16 -19.85 -20.64 39.90
CA ILE A 16 -20.26 -19.71 38.84
C ILE A 16 -19.31 -18.51 38.79
N ALA A 17 -18.93 -17.93 39.93
CA ALA A 17 -17.99 -16.82 40.00
C ALA A 17 -16.60 -17.20 39.47
N ALA A 18 -16.11 -18.41 39.80
CA ALA A 18 -14.85 -18.93 39.28
C ALA A 18 -14.91 -19.17 37.76
N GLY A 19 -16.02 -19.71 37.26
CA GLY A 19 -16.24 -19.91 35.82
C GLY A 19 -16.28 -18.60 35.03
N ILE A 20 -16.98 -17.59 35.55
CA ILE A 20 -17.03 -16.25 34.94
C ILE A 20 -15.65 -15.58 34.96
N CYS A 21 -14.90 -15.71 36.05
CA CYS A 21 -13.56 -15.13 36.17
C CYS A 21 -12.56 -15.78 35.19
N PHE A 22 -12.67 -17.10 34.98
CA PHE A 22 -11.88 -17.81 33.98
C PHE A 22 -12.23 -17.34 32.56
N PHE A 23 -13.52 -17.16 32.27
CA PHE A 23 -14.00 -16.71 30.95
C PHE A 23 -13.61 -15.26 30.62
N ILE A 24 -13.63 -14.36 31.61
CA ILE A 24 -13.18 -12.96 31.43
C ILE A 24 -11.66 -12.90 31.22
N SER A 25 -10.91 -13.81 31.83
CA SER A 25 -9.45 -13.84 31.69
C SER A 25 -8.99 -14.36 30.32
N ASP A 26 -9.76 -15.25 29.69
CA ASP A 26 -9.52 -15.73 28.31
C ASP A 26 -9.97 -14.73 27.24
N ALA A 27 -11.00 -13.93 27.56
CA ALA A 27 -11.43 -12.78 26.76
C ALA A 27 -10.45 -11.60 26.89
N GLY A 28 -9.18 -11.83 26.54
CA GLY A 28 -8.20 -10.79 26.30
C GLY A 28 -8.72 -9.85 25.22
N PHE A 29 -9.27 -8.72 25.66
CA PHE A 29 -9.61 -7.59 24.80
C PHE A 29 -8.32 -7.07 24.17
N GLN A 30 -8.01 -7.57 22.98
CA GLN A 30 -7.06 -6.92 22.09
C GLN A 30 -7.74 -5.68 21.50
N GLY A 31 -7.91 -4.67 22.35
CA GLY A 31 -8.08 -3.29 21.94
C GLY A 31 -6.79 -2.85 21.26
N GLY A 32 -6.58 -3.31 20.03
CA GLY A 32 -5.45 -2.94 19.21
C GLY A 32 -5.60 -1.49 18.79
N GLU A 33 -4.99 -0.59 19.56
CA GLU A 33 -4.78 0.79 19.18
C GLU A 33 -3.85 0.78 17.95
N ARG A 34 -4.46 0.85 16.76
CA ARG A 34 -3.73 1.04 15.50
C ARG A 34 -3.18 2.46 15.50
N VAL A 35 -2.04 2.65 16.14
CA VAL A 35 -1.25 3.87 16.02
C VAL A 35 -0.80 3.97 14.58
N HIS A 36 -1.54 4.75 13.79
CA HIS A 36 -1.11 5.21 12.48
C HIS A 36 0.16 6.03 12.72
N LYS A 37 1.31 5.40 12.47
CA LYS A 37 2.58 6.09 12.36
C LYS A 37 2.44 7.05 11.20
N VAL A 38 2.15 8.32 11.49
CA VAL A 38 2.18 9.40 10.51
C VAL A 38 3.62 9.50 10.07
N ALA A 39 3.94 8.79 8.98
CA ALA A 39 5.20 8.91 8.30
C ALA A 39 5.33 10.39 7.91
N THR A 40 6.36 11.05 8.41
CA THR A 40 6.78 12.36 7.91
C THR A 40 7.02 12.18 6.42
N VAL A 41 6.06 12.60 5.59
CA VAL A 41 6.11 12.41 4.14
C VAL A 41 7.27 13.26 3.64
N ALA A 42 8.40 12.60 3.35
CA ALA A 42 9.51 13.25 2.68
C ALA A 42 9.00 13.84 1.36
N ALA A 43 9.50 15.02 0.98
CA ALA A 43 9.12 15.63 -0.29
C ALA A 43 9.36 14.64 -1.43
N PRO A 44 8.40 14.49 -2.37
CA PRO A 44 8.50 13.50 -3.42
C PRO A 44 9.72 13.78 -4.29
N ARG A 45 10.48 12.74 -4.64
CA ARG A 45 11.63 12.90 -5.52
C ARG A 45 11.12 13.14 -6.93
N LEU A 46 11.41 14.31 -7.51
CA LEU A 46 10.96 14.67 -8.85
C LEU A 46 12.00 14.31 -9.92
N MET A 47 11.55 13.76 -11.05
CA MET A 47 12.30 13.65 -12.31
C MET A 47 11.47 14.28 -13.42
N TYR A 48 12.05 15.24 -14.15
CA TYR A 48 11.37 15.97 -15.22
C TYR A 48 10.01 16.59 -14.79
N GLY A 49 9.88 16.95 -13.51
CA GLY A 49 8.64 17.49 -12.94
C GLY A 49 7.61 16.43 -12.51
N LEU A 50 7.92 15.14 -12.61
CA LEU A 50 7.05 14.03 -12.22
C LEU A 50 7.57 13.35 -10.94
N PRO A 51 6.69 12.95 -9.99
CA PRO A 51 7.09 12.21 -8.79
C PRO A 51 7.51 10.77 -9.13
N VAL A 52 8.79 10.44 -8.93
CA VAL A 52 9.36 9.12 -9.24
C VAL A 52 8.68 8.01 -8.46
N ASP A 53 8.28 8.28 -7.21
CA ASP A 53 7.72 7.28 -6.31
C ASP A 53 6.33 6.76 -6.77
N SER A 54 5.70 7.44 -7.75
CA SER A 54 4.38 7.09 -8.30
C SER A 54 4.44 6.35 -9.64
N PHE A 55 5.61 6.18 -10.24
CA PHE A 55 5.75 5.61 -11.58
C PHE A 55 6.88 4.58 -11.64
N ASP A 56 6.71 3.59 -12.53
CA ASP A 56 7.81 2.71 -12.93
C ASP A 56 8.73 3.45 -13.91
N VAL A 57 9.92 3.81 -13.44
CA VAL A 57 10.89 4.58 -14.23
C VAL A 57 11.91 3.64 -14.87
N VAL A 58 11.91 3.59 -16.20
CA VAL A 58 12.92 2.86 -16.99
C VAL A 58 13.95 3.85 -17.53
N GLN A 59 15.23 3.59 -17.26
CA GLN A 59 16.36 4.37 -17.78
C GLN A 59 17.24 3.48 -18.64
N ASP A 60 17.51 3.93 -19.86
CA ASP A 60 18.40 3.24 -20.78
C ASP A 60 19.17 4.24 -21.65
N LYS A 61 20.18 3.76 -22.37
CA LYS A 61 20.95 4.53 -23.34
C LYS A 61 20.45 4.23 -24.74
N ILE A 62 20.29 5.28 -25.53
CA ILE A 62 19.90 5.14 -26.93
C ILE A 62 21.04 4.47 -27.70
N GLY A 63 20.69 3.39 -28.42
CA GLY A 63 21.61 2.66 -29.28
C GLY A 63 21.81 3.30 -30.66
N ASN A 64 22.82 2.83 -31.39
CA ASN A 64 23.01 3.21 -32.79
C ASN A 64 21.79 2.79 -33.62
N ASN A 65 21.28 3.71 -34.45
CA ASN A 65 20.09 3.51 -35.29
C ASN A 65 18.80 3.19 -34.51
N GLU A 66 18.69 3.61 -33.25
CA GLU A 66 17.47 3.42 -32.46
C GLU A 66 16.54 4.64 -32.58
N PHE A 67 15.27 4.39 -32.88
CA PHE A 67 14.25 5.44 -33.00
C PHE A 67 13.33 5.48 -31.79
N LEU A 68 12.75 6.65 -31.51
CA LEU A 68 11.76 6.83 -30.44
C LEU A 68 10.61 5.81 -30.54
N ALA A 69 10.14 5.51 -31.75
CA ALA A 69 9.07 4.55 -31.97
C ALA A 69 9.47 3.15 -31.51
N ASP A 70 10.68 2.69 -31.84
CA ASP A 70 11.15 1.36 -31.47
C ASP A 70 11.26 1.21 -29.95
N ILE A 71 11.74 2.26 -29.26
CA ILE A 71 11.83 2.30 -27.79
C ILE A 71 10.44 2.19 -27.18
N LEU A 72 9.50 3.03 -27.62
CA LEU A 72 8.18 3.10 -27.00
C LEU A 72 7.29 1.88 -27.32
N LEU A 73 7.45 1.27 -28.50
CA LEU A 73 6.75 0.04 -28.87
C LEU A 73 7.16 -1.14 -27.98
N LYS A 74 8.44 -1.25 -27.59
CA LYS A 74 8.92 -2.26 -26.63
C LYS A 74 8.21 -2.14 -25.27
N HIS A 75 7.74 -0.94 -24.91
CA HIS A 75 6.98 -0.67 -23.70
C HIS A 75 5.47 -0.60 -23.93
N HIS A 76 4.97 -1.20 -25.02
CA HIS A 76 3.55 -1.32 -25.35
C HIS A 76 2.81 0.02 -25.54
N VAL A 77 3.53 1.08 -25.93
CA VAL A 77 2.90 2.32 -26.39
C VAL A 77 2.53 2.18 -27.86
N ASP A 78 1.28 2.50 -28.20
CA ASP A 78 0.75 2.33 -29.54
C ASP A 78 1.18 3.47 -30.50
N TYR A 79 1.19 3.16 -31.80
CA TYR A 79 1.59 4.11 -32.84
C TYR A 79 0.83 5.46 -32.82
N PRO A 80 -0.51 5.50 -32.64
CA PRO A 80 -1.24 6.76 -32.55
C PRO A 80 -0.73 7.66 -31.42
N THR A 81 -0.44 7.09 -30.25
CA THR A 81 0.09 7.86 -29.10
C THR A 81 1.51 8.34 -29.38
N ILE A 82 2.36 7.50 -29.97
CA ILE A 82 3.73 7.88 -30.35
C ILE A 82 3.71 9.05 -31.35
N ALA A 83 2.84 9.00 -32.36
CA ALA A 83 2.70 10.07 -33.34
C ALA A 83 2.26 11.38 -32.67
N ARG A 84 1.24 11.33 -31.80
CA ARG A 84 0.78 12.50 -31.04
C ARG A 84 1.88 13.09 -30.17
N LEU A 85 2.65 12.24 -29.48
CA LEU A 85 3.77 12.67 -28.66
C LEU A 85 4.83 13.38 -29.51
N ALA A 86 5.28 12.74 -30.61
CA ALA A 86 6.28 13.30 -31.50
C ALA A 86 5.86 14.63 -32.14
N HIS A 87 4.56 14.84 -32.35
CA HIS A 87 4.02 16.12 -32.81
C HIS A 87 3.99 17.17 -31.70
N ALA A 88 3.53 16.81 -30.49
CA ALA A 88 3.41 17.72 -29.36
C ALA A 88 4.76 18.25 -28.87
N THR A 89 5.83 17.48 -29.01
CA THR A 89 7.17 17.88 -28.53
C THR A 89 7.94 18.73 -29.52
N ARG A 90 7.47 18.94 -30.76
CA ARG A 90 8.25 19.59 -31.85
C ARG A 90 8.78 20.97 -31.51
N GLU A 91 8.03 21.74 -30.71
CA GLU A 91 8.43 23.09 -30.30
C GLU A 91 9.59 23.09 -29.30
N VAL A 92 9.73 22.00 -28.54
CA VAL A 92 10.75 21.85 -27.49
C VAL A 92 11.94 21.04 -28.01
N PHE A 93 11.68 19.94 -28.72
CA PHE A 93 12.69 19.00 -29.18
C PHE A 93 12.24 18.18 -30.40
N ASP A 94 13.11 18.10 -31.41
CA ASP A 94 12.90 17.21 -32.57
C ASP A 94 13.35 15.80 -32.24
N VAL A 95 12.39 14.89 -32.04
CA VAL A 95 12.61 13.48 -31.68
C VAL A 95 13.49 12.71 -32.67
N ARG A 96 13.65 13.18 -33.91
CA ARG A 96 14.54 12.56 -34.91
C ARG A 96 16.01 12.84 -34.65
N LYS A 97 16.33 13.74 -33.73
CA LYS A 97 17.69 14.11 -33.35
C LYS A 97 18.20 13.34 -32.12
N ILE A 98 17.43 12.37 -31.64
CA ILE A 98 17.84 11.43 -30.60
C ILE A 98 19.12 10.70 -31.05
N ARG A 99 20.13 10.66 -30.16
CA ARG A 99 21.47 10.09 -30.36
C ARG A 99 22.02 9.60 -29.03
#